data_AF-A0A7J3JFQ4-F1
#
_entry.id   AF-A0A7J3JFQ4-F1
#
_cell.length_a   1.000
_cell.length_b   1.000
_cell.length_c   1.000
_cell.angle_alpha   90.00
_cell.angle_beta   90.00
_cell.angle_gamma   90.00
#
_symmetry.space_group_name_H-M   'P 1'
#
loop_
_entity.id
_entity.type
_entity.pdbx_description
1 polymer ?
#
loop_
_entity_poly.entity_id
_entity_poly.type
_entity_poly.pdbx_seq_one_letter_code
_entity_poly.pdbx_strand_id
1 'polypeptide(L)'
;MERFAGNPILKPIEAHAWESREVFNAAAVYLEGKVHLLYRAIGNDGISRLGYANSKDGFTIDERLPQPVFEPAFESEKDGVEDPRLSLIDKKLVMTYTALCEFKHLQSYQVALTDISVEDFIQKRWNWGTRRLPFSGIRNKNAVVFPEKIGGRYVMFHRIEPDLCVAYSEDLEKWCDVMCVMKPRVVGWDNWKIGVAGTPIKTSEGWLVVYHGVSVEKMYSLGLALLDLEHPERVLYRSKTPILVPVADYERFGKVPNVVFSCGNVVIGDRFFLYYGGADSVLCVASINFNELLALVHK
;
A
#
# COMPACT_ATOMS: atom_id res chain seq x y z
N MET A 1 -1.55 -0.76 -18.06
CA MET A 1 -0.88 -1.94 -17.46
C MET A 1 -1.56 -3.22 -17.92
N GLU A 2 -0.81 -4.31 -18.02
CA GLU A 2 -1.32 -5.63 -18.38
C GLU A 2 -1.80 -6.38 -17.13
N ARG A 3 -3.07 -6.80 -17.11
CA ARG A 3 -3.59 -7.66 -16.03
C ARG A 3 -3.09 -9.08 -16.24
N PHE A 4 -2.68 -9.75 -15.16
CA PHE A 4 -2.41 -11.18 -15.24
C PHE A 4 -3.68 -11.95 -15.58
N ALA A 5 -3.61 -12.84 -16.58
CA ALA A 5 -4.75 -13.64 -17.03
C ALA A 5 -5.27 -14.58 -15.92
N GLY A 6 -4.40 -15.01 -14.99
CA GLY A 6 -4.77 -15.83 -13.84
C GLY A 6 -5.34 -15.06 -12.65
N ASN A 7 -5.63 -13.76 -12.80
CA ASN A 7 -6.27 -13.01 -11.72
C ASN A 7 -7.67 -13.55 -11.37
N PRO A 8 -8.08 -13.45 -10.09
CA PRO A 8 -7.28 -12.97 -8.97
C PRO A 8 -6.29 -14.03 -8.43
N ILE A 9 -5.12 -13.57 -7.99
CA ILE A 9 -4.03 -14.42 -7.47
C ILE A 9 -4.27 -14.91 -6.04
N LEU A 10 -5.09 -14.19 -5.24
CA LEU A 10 -5.63 -14.70 -3.98
C LEU A 10 -7.13 -14.48 -3.92
N LYS A 11 -7.84 -15.51 -3.44
CA LYS A 11 -9.25 -15.49 -3.08
C LYS A 11 -9.42 -15.89 -1.61
N PRO A 12 -10.53 -15.48 -0.96
CA PRO A 12 -10.88 -15.94 0.38
C PRO A 12 -10.90 -17.47 0.46
N ILE A 13 -10.49 -18.02 1.60
CA ILE A 13 -10.56 -19.46 1.88
C ILE A 13 -11.60 -19.64 2.98
N GLU A 14 -12.76 -20.21 2.64
CA GLU A 14 -13.89 -20.34 3.56
C GLU A 14 -13.54 -21.11 4.84
N ALA A 15 -12.66 -22.12 4.74
CA ALA A 15 -12.18 -22.91 5.87
C ALA A 15 -11.26 -22.13 6.83
N HIS A 16 -10.67 -21.01 6.41
CA HIS A 16 -9.81 -20.18 7.25
C HIS A 16 -10.62 -19.03 7.85
N ALA A 17 -11.08 -19.18 9.10
CA ALA A 17 -12.03 -18.27 9.72
C ALA A 17 -11.66 -16.78 9.61
N TRP A 18 -10.37 -16.45 9.73
CA TRP A 18 -9.82 -15.08 9.74
C TRP A 18 -9.72 -14.42 8.35
N GLU A 19 -9.81 -15.20 7.26
CA GLU A 19 -9.71 -14.72 5.87
C GLU A 19 -10.84 -15.25 4.96
N SER A 20 -11.92 -15.70 5.60
CA SER A 20 -13.05 -16.38 4.95
C SER A 20 -13.92 -15.46 4.09
N ARG A 21 -13.78 -14.13 4.20
CA ARG A 21 -14.63 -13.15 3.50
C ARG A 21 -13.90 -12.39 2.41
N GLU A 22 -12.80 -11.74 2.75
CA GLU A 22 -12.06 -10.88 1.82
C GLU A 22 -10.55 -11.06 1.99
N VAL A 23 -9.81 -11.03 0.87
CA VAL A 23 -8.32 -10.99 0.87
C VAL A 23 -7.83 -10.03 -0.20
N PHE A 24 -7.20 -8.92 0.18
CA PHE A 24 -6.96 -7.80 -0.72
C PHE A 24 -5.84 -6.90 -0.18
N ASN A 25 -5.56 -5.78 -0.85
CA ASN A 25 -4.67 -4.70 -0.38
C ASN A 25 -3.35 -5.18 0.24
N ALA A 26 -2.44 -5.68 -0.59
CA ALA A 26 -1.17 -6.22 -0.11
C ALA A 26 0.00 -5.25 -0.24
N ALA A 27 0.84 -5.20 0.80
CA ALA A 27 2.21 -4.74 0.66
C ALA A 27 3.00 -5.75 -0.19
N ALA A 28 4.03 -5.29 -0.88
CA ALA A 28 4.92 -6.15 -1.64
C ALA A 28 6.38 -5.73 -1.46
N VAL A 29 7.27 -6.70 -1.30
CA VAL A 29 8.73 -6.49 -1.29
C VAL A 29 9.43 -7.66 -1.99
N TYR A 30 10.49 -7.39 -2.75
CA TYR A 30 11.27 -8.42 -3.42
C TYR A 30 12.56 -8.70 -2.64
N LEU A 31 12.70 -9.91 -2.09
CA LEU A 31 13.85 -10.34 -1.29
C LEU A 31 14.19 -11.79 -1.64
N GLU A 32 15.49 -12.12 -1.66
CA GLU A 32 15.98 -13.50 -1.89
C GLU A 32 15.32 -14.25 -3.08
N GLY A 33 15.11 -13.53 -4.19
CA GLY A 33 14.56 -14.10 -5.40
C GLY A 33 13.03 -14.29 -5.40
N LYS A 34 12.32 -13.77 -4.38
CA LYS A 34 10.86 -13.89 -4.25
C LYS A 34 10.21 -12.55 -3.96
N VAL A 35 9.00 -12.38 -4.48
CA VAL A 35 8.07 -11.39 -3.98
C VAL A 35 7.42 -11.93 -2.71
N HIS A 36 7.46 -11.13 -1.66
CA HIS A 36 6.74 -11.37 -0.42
C HIS A 36 5.56 -10.40 -0.33
N LEU A 37 4.38 -10.95 -0.05
CA LEU A 37 3.13 -10.23 0.05
C LEU A 37 2.63 -10.29 1.49
N LEU A 38 2.39 -9.12 2.09
CA LEU A 38 1.57 -9.01 3.29
C LEU A 38 0.19 -8.51 2.88
N TYR A 39 -0.77 -9.42 2.78
CA TYR A 39 -2.12 -9.10 2.30
C TYR A 39 -3.06 -8.85 3.47
N ARG A 40 -3.97 -7.89 3.34
CA ARG A 40 -5.07 -7.71 4.27
C ARG A 40 -6.11 -8.79 4.06
N ALA A 41 -6.63 -9.35 5.14
CA ALA A 41 -7.76 -10.26 5.11
C ALA A 41 -8.79 -9.94 6.18
N ILE A 42 -10.03 -10.35 5.92
CA ILE A 42 -11.16 -10.18 6.83
C ILE A 42 -11.92 -11.51 6.91
N GLY A 43 -12.25 -11.88 8.13
CA GLY A 43 -13.02 -13.08 8.45
C GLY A 43 -14.48 -12.77 8.77
N ASN A 44 -15.19 -13.79 9.26
CA ASN A 44 -16.57 -13.63 9.75
C ASN A 44 -16.71 -12.70 10.96
N ASP A 45 -15.62 -12.47 11.69
CA ASP A 45 -15.57 -11.53 12.82
C ASP A 45 -15.43 -10.07 12.38
N GLY A 46 -15.22 -9.79 11.09
CA GLY A 46 -15.07 -8.44 10.56
C GLY A 46 -13.73 -7.77 10.86
N ILE A 47 -12.82 -8.43 11.59
CA ILE A 47 -11.55 -7.86 12.03
C ILE A 47 -10.50 -8.03 10.93
N SER A 48 -9.88 -6.91 10.52
CA SER A 48 -8.81 -6.93 9.53
C SER A 48 -7.50 -7.41 10.15
N ARG A 49 -6.84 -8.38 9.49
CA ARG A 49 -5.54 -8.95 9.85
C ARG A 49 -4.64 -9.02 8.63
N LEU A 50 -3.35 -9.23 8.82
CA LEU A 50 -2.41 -9.42 7.71
C LEU A 50 -2.00 -10.88 7.59
N GLY A 51 -2.15 -11.43 6.39
CA GLY A 51 -1.63 -12.72 5.97
C GLY A 51 -0.31 -12.59 5.23
N TYR A 52 0.37 -13.73 5.03
CA TYR A 52 1.58 -13.80 4.23
C TYR A 52 1.43 -14.76 3.06
N ALA A 53 1.90 -14.32 1.89
CA ALA A 53 2.13 -15.17 0.74
C ALA A 53 3.46 -14.82 0.05
N ASN A 54 4.01 -15.72 -0.75
CA ASN A 54 5.13 -15.40 -1.63
C ASN A 54 4.98 -15.98 -3.03
N SER A 55 5.73 -15.40 -3.97
CA SER A 55 5.75 -15.74 -5.38
C SER A 55 7.14 -15.54 -5.95
N LYS A 56 7.69 -16.53 -6.67
CA LYS A 56 8.99 -16.44 -7.34
C LYS A 56 8.92 -15.68 -8.67
N ASP A 57 7.85 -15.90 -9.43
CA ASP A 57 7.65 -15.31 -10.77
C ASP A 57 6.90 -13.96 -10.73
N GLY A 58 6.38 -13.58 -9.55
CA GLY A 58 5.58 -12.39 -9.33
C GLY A 58 4.09 -12.54 -9.66
N PHE A 59 3.67 -13.69 -10.21
CA PHE A 59 2.29 -13.95 -10.65
C PHE A 59 1.64 -15.11 -9.87
N THR A 60 2.36 -16.22 -9.74
CA THR A 60 1.88 -17.47 -9.14
C THR A 60 2.28 -17.52 -7.67
N ILE A 61 1.32 -17.80 -6.78
CA ILE A 61 1.59 -17.94 -5.35
C ILE A 61 2.24 -19.31 -5.08
N ASP A 62 3.51 -19.31 -4.67
CA ASP A 62 4.26 -20.51 -4.28
C ASP A 62 3.88 -20.97 -2.87
N GLU A 63 3.57 -20.03 -1.97
CA GLU A 63 3.25 -20.30 -0.58
C GLU A 63 2.28 -19.25 -0.04
N ARG A 64 1.33 -19.70 0.78
CA ARG A 64 0.43 -18.87 1.58
C ARG A 64 0.32 -19.51 2.96
N LEU A 65 0.56 -18.73 4.02
CA LEU A 65 0.45 -19.27 5.38
C LEU A 65 -1.02 -19.36 5.81
N PRO A 66 -1.41 -20.40 6.57
CA PRO A 66 -2.80 -20.62 6.97
C PRO A 66 -3.25 -19.73 8.14
N GLN A 67 -2.31 -19.09 8.83
CA GLN A 67 -2.55 -18.22 9.98
C GLN A 67 -2.11 -16.79 9.68
N PRO A 68 -2.75 -15.78 10.30
CA PRO A 68 -2.30 -14.40 10.19
C PRO A 68 -0.89 -14.25 10.75
N VAL A 69 -0.15 -13.28 10.20
CA VAL A 69 1.23 -12.96 10.60
C VAL A 69 1.33 -11.61 11.32
N PHE A 70 0.23 -10.86 11.34
CA PHE A 70 0.07 -9.62 12.08
C PHE A 70 -1.42 -9.39 12.39
N GLU A 71 -1.73 -9.21 13.68
CA GLU A 71 -3.10 -9.05 14.19
C GLU A 71 -3.17 -7.85 15.13
N PRO A 72 -4.37 -7.32 15.44
CA PRO A 72 -4.55 -6.33 16.50
C PRO A 72 -3.92 -6.76 17.83
N ALA A 73 -3.14 -5.88 18.44
CA ALA A 73 -2.50 -6.10 19.74
C ALA A 73 -2.82 -4.99 20.77
N PHE A 74 -3.33 -3.83 20.32
CA PHE A 74 -3.62 -2.68 21.17
C PHE A 74 -5.04 -2.13 20.94
N GLU A 75 -5.56 -1.38 21.91
CA GLU A 75 -6.91 -0.78 21.85
C GLU A 75 -7.11 0.13 20.63
N SER A 76 -6.05 0.83 20.20
CA SER A 76 -6.06 1.73 19.04
C SER A 76 -6.29 1.02 17.70
N GLU A 77 -6.18 -0.30 17.66
CA GLU A 77 -6.25 -1.13 16.44
C GLU A 77 -7.14 -2.36 16.62
N LYS A 78 -7.94 -2.43 17.71
CA LYS A 78 -8.72 -3.61 18.09
C LYS A 78 -9.70 -4.09 17.01
N ASP A 79 -10.13 -3.19 16.12
CA ASP A 79 -11.10 -3.47 15.06
C ASP A 79 -10.41 -3.74 13.72
N GLY A 80 -9.09 -3.56 13.63
CA GLY A 80 -8.32 -4.00 12.48
C GLY A 80 -6.95 -3.37 12.33
N VAL A 81 -6.06 -4.15 11.72
CA VAL A 81 -4.80 -3.69 11.13
C VAL A 81 -4.93 -3.77 9.61
N GLU A 82 -4.92 -2.62 8.93
CA GLU A 82 -5.33 -2.55 7.52
C GLU A 82 -4.24 -2.02 6.59
N ASP A 83 -4.28 -2.49 5.35
CA ASP A 83 -3.60 -1.93 4.18
C ASP A 83 -2.09 -1.64 4.44
N PRO A 84 -1.27 -2.68 4.66
CA PRO A 84 0.14 -2.51 4.98
C PRO A 84 0.93 -1.98 3.78
N ARG A 85 1.97 -1.20 4.03
CA ARG A 85 3.04 -0.87 3.06
C ARG A 85 4.38 -1.23 3.69
N LEU A 86 5.33 -1.68 2.88
CA LEU A 86 6.66 -2.09 3.36
C LEU A 86 7.77 -1.33 2.63
N SER A 87 8.71 -0.81 3.42
CA SER A 87 9.91 -0.15 2.91
C SER A 87 11.14 -0.79 3.51
N LEU A 88 12.09 -1.18 2.66
CA LEU A 88 13.37 -1.72 3.08
C LEU A 88 14.31 -0.57 3.43
N ILE A 89 14.70 -0.48 4.71
CA ILE A 89 15.60 0.55 5.23
C ILE A 89 16.60 -0.13 6.18
N ASP A 90 17.90 0.00 5.94
CA ASP A 90 18.97 -0.51 6.81
C ASP A 90 18.77 -1.98 7.27
N LYS A 91 18.43 -2.88 6.33
CA LYS A 91 18.14 -4.32 6.55
C LYS A 91 16.92 -4.60 7.44
N LYS A 92 16.05 -3.62 7.63
CA LYS A 92 14.73 -3.78 8.24
C LYS A 92 13.65 -3.47 7.23
N LEU A 93 12.52 -4.15 7.38
CA LEU A 93 11.28 -3.76 6.73
C LEU A 93 10.52 -2.87 7.71
N VAL A 94 10.40 -1.59 7.36
CA VAL A 94 9.53 -0.65 8.06
C VAL A 94 8.14 -0.79 7.47
N MET A 95 7.18 -1.18 8.30
CA MET A 95 5.77 -1.33 7.92
C MET A 95 4.97 -0.16 8.43
N THR A 96 4.27 0.52 7.51
CA THR A 96 3.15 1.41 7.86
C THR A 96 1.84 0.72 7.57
N TYR A 97 0.85 0.94 8.43
CA TYR A 97 -0.49 0.37 8.30
C TYR A 97 -1.52 1.28 8.93
N THR A 98 -2.80 1.01 8.70
CA THR A 98 -3.90 1.71 9.37
C THR A 98 -4.30 0.94 10.61
N ALA A 99 -4.17 1.56 11.78
CA ALA A 99 -4.75 1.09 13.03
C ALA A 99 -6.22 1.56 13.09
N LEU A 100 -7.16 0.62 13.11
CA LEU A 100 -8.59 0.89 13.17
C LEU A 100 -9.15 0.58 14.57
N CYS A 101 -9.84 1.56 15.14
CA CYS A 101 -10.63 1.42 16.35
C CYS A 101 -11.96 2.14 16.16
N GLU A 102 -13.06 1.45 16.41
CA GLU A 102 -14.40 2.00 16.43
C GLU A 102 -14.84 2.22 17.88
N PHE A 103 -15.18 3.47 18.21
CA PHE A 103 -15.68 3.83 19.52
C PHE A 103 -17.01 4.57 19.39
N LYS A 104 -18.08 4.02 19.97
CA LYS A 104 -19.43 4.60 19.92
C LYS A 104 -19.86 5.02 18.50
N HIS A 105 -19.63 4.15 17.51
CA HIS A 105 -19.93 4.38 16.10
C HIS A 105 -19.08 5.47 15.41
N LEU A 106 -18.00 5.93 16.04
CA LEU A 106 -16.99 6.79 15.42
C LEU A 106 -15.76 5.96 15.10
N GLN A 107 -15.42 5.90 13.80
CA GLN A 107 -14.20 5.27 13.34
C GLN A 107 -13.00 6.20 13.60
N SER A 108 -12.09 5.75 14.46
CA SER A 108 -10.73 6.23 14.54
C SER A 108 -9.85 5.36 13.65
N TYR A 109 -9.33 5.93 12.57
CA TYR A 109 -8.29 5.30 11.76
C TYR A 109 -7.03 6.15 11.83
N GLN A 110 -5.94 5.55 12.23
CA GLN A 110 -4.68 6.24 12.46
C GLN A 110 -3.56 5.56 11.68
N VAL A 111 -2.55 6.34 11.29
CA VAL A 111 -1.30 5.78 10.79
C VAL A 111 -0.58 5.15 11.96
N ALA A 112 -0.18 3.89 11.78
CA ALA A 112 0.68 3.16 12.68
C ALA A 112 1.94 2.69 11.94
N LEU A 113 3.01 2.48 12.69
CA LEU A 113 4.32 2.10 12.18
C LEU A 113 4.96 1.04 13.09
N THR A 114 5.57 0.02 12.50
CA THR A 114 6.42 -0.97 13.17
C THR A 114 7.56 -1.38 12.22
N ASP A 115 8.48 -2.19 12.69
CA ASP A 115 9.61 -2.69 11.92
C ASP A 115 9.89 -4.15 12.21
N ILE A 116 10.47 -4.87 11.26
CA ILE A 116 10.96 -6.25 11.43
C ILE A 116 12.31 -6.38 10.72
N SER A 117 13.23 -7.18 11.24
CA SER A 117 14.48 -7.46 10.52
C SER A 117 14.20 -8.28 9.26
N VAL A 118 14.96 -8.05 8.19
CA VAL A 118 14.84 -8.86 6.96
C VAL A 118 15.07 -10.34 7.25
N GLU A 119 16.01 -10.65 8.14
CA GLU A 119 16.30 -12.03 8.55
C GLU A 119 15.08 -12.70 9.20
N ASP A 120 14.45 -12.04 10.18
CA ASP A 120 13.27 -12.57 10.85
C ASP A 120 12.09 -12.70 9.88
N PHE A 121 11.89 -11.72 8.99
CA PHE A 121 10.83 -11.75 7.99
C PHE A 121 10.99 -12.93 7.01
N ILE A 122 12.19 -13.15 6.49
CA ILE A 122 12.48 -14.25 5.55
C ILE A 122 12.37 -15.60 6.23
N GLN A 123 12.86 -15.71 7.47
CA GLN A 123 12.77 -16.91 8.28
C GLN A 123 11.39 -17.08 8.95
N LYS A 124 10.43 -16.20 8.63
CA LYS A 124 9.03 -16.22 9.11
C LYS A 124 8.91 -16.21 10.64
N ARG A 125 9.88 -15.59 11.31
CA ARG A 125 9.76 -15.24 12.72
C ARG A 125 9.11 -13.87 12.80
N TRP A 126 7.82 -13.81 13.10
CA TRP A 126 7.04 -12.58 13.14
C TRP A 126 7.33 -11.71 14.37
N ASN A 127 8.61 -11.45 14.64
CA ASN A 127 9.11 -10.62 15.74
C ASN A 127 9.02 -9.14 15.36
N TRP A 128 7.79 -8.65 15.23
CA TRP A 128 7.54 -7.24 14.96
C TRP A 128 8.00 -6.37 16.13
N GLY A 129 8.65 -5.26 15.81
CA GLY A 129 9.08 -4.25 16.75
C GLY A 129 7.92 -3.45 17.34
N THR A 130 8.26 -2.45 18.14
CA THR A 130 7.29 -1.58 18.79
C THR A 130 6.35 -0.92 17.77
N ARG A 131 5.03 -1.03 18.02
CA ARG A 131 4.01 -0.34 17.24
C ARG A 131 3.90 1.11 17.72
N ARG A 132 4.05 2.05 16.81
CA ARG A 132 4.07 3.50 17.06
C ARG A 132 2.92 4.15 16.31
N LEU A 133 2.41 5.27 16.84
CA LEU A 133 1.39 6.10 16.19
C LEU A 133 2.01 7.47 15.81
N PRO A 134 2.62 7.60 14.62
CA PRO A 134 3.24 8.85 14.14
C PRO A 134 2.39 10.10 14.33
N PHE A 135 1.07 9.99 14.18
CA PHE A 135 0.11 11.08 14.31
C PHE A 135 -1.01 10.69 15.29
N SER A 136 -0.66 10.45 16.55
CA SER A 136 -1.62 10.03 17.57
C SER A 136 -2.81 11.00 17.68
N GLY A 137 -4.04 10.48 17.69
CA GLY A 137 -5.29 11.24 17.74
C GLY A 137 -5.73 11.85 16.40
N ILE A 138 -4.94 11.72 15.33
CA ILE A 138 -5.26 12.31 14.02
C ILE A 138 -5.80 11.25 13.07
N ARG A 139 -7.00 11.49 12.52
CA ARG A 139 -7.61 10.64 11.48
C ARG A 139 -6.77 10.68 10.21
N ASN A 140 -6.03 9.62 9.94
CA ASN A 140 -4.99 9.57 8.92
C ASN A 140 -4.79 8.12 8.46
N LYS A 141 -4.50 7.91 7.17
CA LYS A 141 -4.22 6.58 6.59
C LYS A 141 -3.39 6.72 5.32
N ASN A 142 -3.21 5.62 4.58
CA ASN A 142 -2.42 5.58 3.34
C ASN A 142 -1.01 6.12 3.56
N ALA A 143 -0.32 5.60 4.58
CA ALA A 143 1.04 6.02 4.87
C ALA A 143 2.07 5.06 4.26
N VAL A 144 3.21 5.59 3.84
CA VAL A 144 4.40 4.84 3.45
C VAL A 144 5.65 5.64 3.76
N VAL A 145 6.65 5.00 4.36
CA VAL A 145 7.98 5.59 4.55
C VAL A 145 8.79 5.39 3.28
N PHE A 146 9.58 6.37 2.86
CA PHE A 146 10.46 6.23 1.70
C PHE A 146 11.56 5.19 2.00
N PRO A 147 12.05 4.45 1.00
CA PRO A 147 13.04 3.39 1.21
C PRO A 147 14.46 3.93 1.50
N GLU A 148 14.64 5.25 1.53
CA GLU A 148 15.90 5.89 1.93
C GLU A 148 15.64 7.22 2.62
N LYS A 149 16.67 7.72 3.32
CA LYS A 149 16.66 9.08 3.86
C LYS A 149 16.91 10.10 2.76
N ILE A 150 16.19 11.22 2.82
CA ILE A 150 16.38 12.37 1.91
C ILE A 150 16.83 13.55 2.76
N GLY A 151 17.98 14.15 2.40
CA GLY A 151 18.58 15.21 3.21
C GLY A 151 18.89 14.78 4.66
N GLY A 152 19.24 13.51 4.87
CA GLY A 152 19.54 12.94 6.20
C GLY A 152 18.32 12.60 7.06
N ARG A 153 17.10 12.82 6.57
CA ARG A 153 15.85 12.56 7.31
C ARG A 153 15.03 11.45 6.66
N TYR A 154 14.32 10.68 7.46
CA TYR A 154 13.26 9.81 6.98
C TYR A 154 12.12 10.66 6.43
N VAL A 155 11.48 10.17 5.38
CA VAL A 155 10.35 10.83 4.72
C VAL A 155 9.17 9.87 4.71
N MET A 156 7.99 10.37 5.05
CA MET A 156 6.75 9.61 5.00
C MET A 156 5.73 10.35 4.15
N PHE A 157 5.15 9.64 3.19
CA PHE A 157 3.86 10.02 2.65
C PHE A 157 2.75 9.50 3.55
N HIS A 158 1.72 10.31 3.74
CA HIS A 158 0.51 9.96 4.48
C HIS A 158 -0.66 10.79 3.95
N ARG A 159 -1.86 10.61 4.51
CA ARG A 159 -3.06 11.23 3.95
C ARG A 159 -3.97 11.77 5.04
N ILE A 160 -3.90 13.09 5.23
CA ILE A 160 -4.93 13.86 5.92
C ILE A 160 -6.03 14.13 4.88
N GLU A 161 -7.17 13.43 5.00
CA GLU A 161 -8.21 13.46 3.96
C GLU A 161 -8.64 14.91 3.62
N PRO A 162 -8.65 15.31 2.33
CA PRO A 162 -8.53 14.48 1.12
C PRO A 162 -7.14 14.43 0.45
N ASP A 163 -6.16 15.08 1.05
CA ASP A 163 -4.89 15.44 0.43
C ASP A 163 -3.79 14.41 0.72
N LEU A 164 -2.87 14.23 -0.25
CA LEU A 164 -1.62 13.52 -0.02
C LEU A 164 -0.63 14.50 0.63
N CYS A 165 -0.10 14.10 1.78
CA CYS A 165 0.82 14.88 2.58
C CYS A 165 2.18 14.18 2.72
N VAL A 166 3.21 14.96 3.04
CA VAL A 166 4.53 14.49 3.44
C VAL A 166 4.82 14.93 4.87
N ALA A 167 5.60 14.14 5.59
CA ALA A 167 6.19 14.47 6.88
C ALA A 167 7.63 13.94 6.95
N TYR A 168 8.42 14.53 7.83
CA TYR A 168 9.84 14.22 8.00
C TYR A 168 10.14 13.75 9.43
N SER A 169 11.14 12.90 9.59
CA SER A 169 11.57 12.40 10.89
C SER A 169 13.08 12.15 10.93
N GLU A 170 13.73 12.37 12.06
CA GLU A 170 15.13 12.02 12.28
C GLU A 170 15.30 10.58 12.80
N ASP A 171 14.26 10.03 13.44
CA ASP A 171 14.32 8.84 14.30
C ASP A 171 13.22 7.79 14.04
N LEU A 172 12.29 8.03 13.09
CA LEU A 172 11.05 7.26 12.84
C LEU A 172 10.02 7.32 13.96
N GLU A 173 10.24 8.12 15.00
CA GLU A 173 9.33 8.27 16.14
C GLU A 173 8.57 9.59 16.08
N LYS A 174 9.31 10.70 15.95
CA LYS A 174 8.74 12.05 15.88
C LYS A 174 8.69 12.51 14.44
N TRP A 175 7.48 12.87 13.99
CA TRP A 175 7.22 13.32 12.63
C TRP A 175 6.81 14.79 12.63
N CYS A 176 7.51 15.62 11.87
CA CYS A 176 7.32 17.06 11.77
C CYS A 176 7.25 17.51 10.30
N ASP A 177 7.21 18.83 10.08
CA ASP A 177 7.24 19.47 8.76
C ASP A 177 6.15 18.94 7.80
N VAL A 178 4.93 18.80 8.33
CA VAL A 178 3.80 18.27 7.56
C VAL A 178 3.40 19.24 6.45
N MET A 179 3.46 18.79 5.21
CA MET A 179 3.12 19.59 4.03
C MET A 179 2.16 18.85 3.11
N CYS A 180 1.25 19.59 2.46
CA CYS A 180 0.43 19.05 1.37
C CYS A 180 1.26 18.95 0.09
N VAL A 181 1.31 17.77 -0.52
CA VAL A 181 2.05 17.49 -1.78
C VAL A 181 1.11 17.52 -2.98
N MET A 182 -0.03 16.84 -2.86
CA MET A 182 -1.05 16.81 -3.91
C MET A 182 -2.44 16.92 -3.30
N LYS A 183 -3.32 17.64 -4.03
CA LYS A 183 -4.76 17.71 -3.75
C LYS A 183 -5.56 16.98 -4.83
N PRO A 184 -6.80 16.56 -4.55
CA PRO A 184 -7.73 16.15 -5.60
C PRO A 184 -7.84 17.22 -6.68
N ARG A 185 -7.94 16.80 -7.95
CA ARG A 185 -8.21 17.75 -9.04
C ARG A 185 -9.65 18.23 -8.97
N VAL A 186 -9.94 19.41 -9.52
CA VAL A 186 -11.34 19.85 -9.68
C VAL A 186 -12.08 18.95 -10.66
N VAL A 187 -11.40 18.53 -11.73
CA VAL A 187 -11.94 17.66 -12.79
C VAL A 187 -10.98 16.50 -13.03
N GLY A 188 -11.54 15.30 -13.22
CA GLY A 188 -10.80 14.10 -13.55
C GLY A 188 -11.13 12.94 -12.62
N TRP A 189 -10.37 11.86 -12.77
CA TRP A 189 -10.61 10.58 -12.10
C TRP A 189 -10.21 10.56 -10.60
N ASP A 190 -9.52 11.59 -10.13
CA ASP A 190 -9.01 11.70 -8.75
C ASP A 190 -9.51 12.99 -8.06
N ASN A 191 -10.77 13.35 -8.32
CA ASN A 191 -11.40 14.60 -7.91
C ASN A 191 -12.14 14.57 -6.56
N TRP A 192 -12.14 13.43 -5.85
CA TRP A 192 -12.72 13.31 -4.50
C TRP A 192 -11.67 13.23 -3.40
N LYS A 193 -10.80 12.21 -3.46
CA LYS A 193 -9.69 12.02 -2.52
C LYS A 193 -8.55 11.25 -3.20
N ILE A 194 -7.34 11.45 -2.71
CA ILE A 194 -6.16 10.75 -3.20
C ILE A 194 -5.34 10.17 -2.05
N GLY A 195 -4.43 9.26 -2.36
CA GLY A 195 -3.44 8.76 -1.41
C GLY A 195 -2.40 7.90 -2.11
N VAL A 196 -1.26 7.72 -1.46
CA VAL A 196 -0.19 6.86 -1.97
C VAL A 196 -0.67 5.41 -2.01
N ALA A 197 -0.23 4.67 -3.04
CA ALA A 197 -0.51 3.25 -3.15
C ALA A 197 0.58 2.44 -2.44
N GLY A 198 1.66 2.12 -3.14
CA GLY A 198 2.82 1.40 -2.61
C GLY A 198 4.05 2.29 -2.41
N THR A 199 5.18 1.65 -2.16
CA THR A 199 6.44 2.31 -1.84
C THR A 199 7.00 3.06 -3.05
N PRO A 200 7.40 4.34 -2.89
CA PRO A 200 8.07 5.11 -3.93
C PRO A 200 9.31 4.39 -4.47
N ILE A 201 9.49 4.41 -5.79
CA ILE A 201 10.66 3.82 -6.46
C ILE A 201 11.59 4.95 -6.87
N LYS A 202 12.85 4.88 -6.44
CA LYS A 202 13.89 5.81 -6.88
C LYS A 202 14.26 5.53 -8.33
N THR A 203 14.31 6.58 -9.14
CA THR A 203 14.70 6.53 -10.55
C THR A 203 15.72 7.64 -10.84
N SER A 204 16.26 7.70 -12.05
CA SER A 204 17.16 8.79 -12.46
C SER A 204 16.47 10.15 -12.56
N GLU A 205 15.17 10.21 -12.91
CA GLU A 205 14.44 11.50 -12.99
C GLU A 205 13.68 11.88 -11.72
N GLY A 206 13.59 11.00 -10.72
CA GLY A 206 12.77 11.28 -9.54
C GLY A 206 12.31 10.07 -8.76
N TRP A 207 11.48 10.33 -7.77
CA TRP A 207 10.70 9.31 -7.08
C TRP A 207 9.44 9.00 -7.88
N LEU A 208 9.38 7.82 -8.49
CA LEU A 208 8.18 7.31 -9.14
C LEU A 208 7.21 6.80 -8.06
N VAL A 209 6.00 7.34 -8.06
CA VAL A 209 4.97 7.03 -7.08
C VAL A 209 3.70 6.57 -7.79
N VAL A 210 3.22 5.38 -7.43
CA VAL A 210 1.83 5.00 -7.73
C VAL A 210 0.93 5.59 -6.66
N TYR A 211 -0.14 6.27 -7.07
CA TYR A 211 -1.15 6.80 -6.16
C TYR A 211 -2.55 6.34 -6.60
N HIS A 212 -3.45 6.18 -5.64
CA HIS A 212 -4.86 6.00 -5.94
C HIS A 212 -5.58 7.34 -5.95
N GLY A 213 -6.58 7.43 -6.81
CA GLY A 213 -7.49 8.54 -6.92
C GLY A 213 -8.91 8.03 -6.94
N VAL A 214 -9.77 8.72 -6.21
CA VAL A 214 -11.19 8.42 -6.13
C VAL A 214 -11.94 9.52 -6.83
N SER A 215 -12.87 9.13 -7.71
CA SER A 215 -13.77 10.09 -8.34
C SER A 215 -14.97 10.42 -7.45
N VAL A 216 -15.73 11.47 -7.78
CA VAL A 216 -17.00 11.80 -7.12
C VAL A 216 -18.02 10.66 -7.24
N GLU A 217 -17.97 9.88 -8.33
CA GLU A 217 -18.73 8.65 -8.57
C GLU A 217 -18.20 7.43 -7.79
N LYS A 218 -17.24 7.64 -6.87
CA LYS A 218 -16.63 6.61 -6.02
C LYS A 218 -15.86 5.52 -6.77
N MET A 219 -15.41 5.81 -7.99
CA MET A 219 -14.52 4.91 -8.72
C MET A 219 -13.09 5.08 -8.22
N TYR A 220 -12.45 3.99 -7.79
CA TYR A 220 -11.04 3.99 -7.40
C TYR A 220 -10.17 3.54 -8.57
N SER A 221 -9.24 4.40 -8.97
CA SER A 221 -8.27 4.14 -10.04
C SER A 221 -6.84 4.42 -9.56
N LEU A 222 -5.85 3.92 -10.30
CA LEU A 222 -4.43 4.14 -9.99
C LEU A 222 -3.78 5.01 -11.08
N GLY A 223 -2.88 5.90 -10.66
CA GLY A 223 -2.09 6.77 -11.54
C GLY A 223 -0.65 6.91 -11.05
N LEU A 224 0.11 7.75 -11.75
CA LEU A 224 1.53 7.98 -11.49
C LEU A 224 1.80 9.43 -11.11
N ALA A 225 2.72 9.63 -10.18
CA ALA A 225 3.41 10.89 -9.96
C ALA A 225 4.92 10.66 -10.02
N LEU A 226 5.67 11.66 -10.47
CA LEU A 226 7.12 11.73 -10.35
C LEU A 226 7.45 12.92 -9.46
N LEU A 227 8.29 12.72 -8.45
CA LEU A 227 8.66 13.75 -7.49
C LEU A 227 10.16 14.01 -7.56
N ASP A 228 10.57 15.19 -7.14
CA ASP A 228 11.98 15.55 -7.03
C ASP A 228 12.73 14.66 -6.03
N LEU A 229 13.98 14.29 -6.35
CA LEU A 229 14.78 13.38 -5.54
C LEU A 229 15.18 13.96 -4.18
N GLU A 230 15.42 15.27 -4.12
CA GLU A 230 15.89 15.97 -2.93
C GLU A 230 14.74 16.67 -2.18
N HIS A 231 13.68 17.01 -2.92
CA HIS A 231 12.52 17.73 -2.43
C HIS A 231 11.21 16.99 -2.76
N PRO A 232 10.89 15.87 -2.10
CA PRO A 232 9.76 15.00 -2.47
C PRO A 232 8.38 15.67 -2.34
N GLU A 233 8.28 16.84 -1.71
CA GLU A 233 7.09 17.70 -1.77
C GLU A 233 6.85 18.35 -3.14
N ARG A 234 7.85 18.36 -4.03
CA ARG A 234 7.79 18.93 -5.38
C ARG A 234 7.41 17.87 -6.40
N VAL A 235 6.22 18.02 -6.97
CA VAL A 235 5.69 17.13 -8.02
C VAL A 235 6.21 17.59 -9.38
N LEU A 236 7.03 16.77 -10.03
CA LEU A 236 7.58 17.00 -11.37
C LEU A 236 6.59 16.57 -12.46
N TYR A 237 5.87 15.49 -12.21
CA TYR A 237 4.86 14.95 -13.11
C TYR A 237 3.69 14.36 -12.32
N ARG A 238 2.49 14.46 -12.88
CA ARG A 238 1.28 13.75 -12.42
C ARG A 238 0.46 13.31 -13.63
N SER A 239 0.12 12.03 -13.69
CA SER A 239 -0.59 11.43 -14.82
C SER A 239 -1.98 12.05 -15.02
N LYS A 240 -2.30 12.48 -16.24
CA LYS A 240 -3.63 13.04 -16.56
C LYS A 240 -4.71 11.96 -16.58
N THR A 241 -4.38 10.78 -17.07
CA THR A 241 -5.22 9.58 -17.14
C THR A 241 -4.72 8.51 -16.16
N PRO A 242 -5.59 7.62 -15.68
CA PRO A 242 -5.18 6.51 -14.82
C PRO A 242 -4.40 5.46 -15.61
N ILE A 243 -3.47 4.76 -14.95
CA ILE A 243 -2.75 3.61 -15.50
C ILE A 243 -3.51 2.29 -15.31
N LEU A 244 -4.48 2.28 -14.38
CA LEU A 244 -5.36 1.16 -14.09
C LEU A 244 -6.72 1.68 -13.59
N VAL A 245 -7.80 1.16 -14.18
CA VAL A 245 -9.21 1.45 -13.85
C VAL A 245 -9.98 0.14 -13.68
N PRO A 246 -11.03 0.07 -12.84
CA PRO A 246 -11.79 -1.15 -12.65
C PRO A 246 -12.62 -1.51 -13.89
N VAL A 247 -12.29 -2.62 -14.55
CA VAL A 247 -13.01 -3.11 -15.75
C VAL A 247 -13.31 -4.61 -15.70
N ALA A 248 -12.48 -5.39 -15.00
CA ALA A 248 -12.75 -6.82 -14.84
C ALA A 248 -13.85 -7.06 -13.80
N ASP A 249 -14.55 -8.20 -13.89
CA ASP A 249 -15.66 -8.50 -12.97
C ASP A 249 -15.22 -8.49 -11.50
N TYR A 250 -14.04 -9.03 -11.21
CA TYR A 250 -13.46 -9.03 -9.86
C TYR A 250 -13.02 -7.63 -9.36
N GLU A 251 -13.06 -6.61 -10.21
CA GLU A 251 -12.77 -5.19 -9.87
C GLU A 251 -14.07 -4.37 -9.75
N ARG A 252 -15.12 -4.80 -10.45
CA ARG A 252 -16.44 -4.15 -10.50
C ARG A 252 -17.39 -4.68 -9.44
N PHE A 253 -17.27 -5.96 -9.08
CA PHE A 253 -18.18 -6.65 -8.17
C PHE A 253 -17.41 -7.24 -6.98
N GLY A 254 -17.84 -6.86 -5.77
CA GLY A 254 -17.25 -7.27 -4.50
C GLY A 254 -17.82 -6.45 -3.36
N LYS A 255 -17.16 -6.48 -2.20
CA LYS A 255 -17.53 -5.71 -1.00
C LYS A 255 -17.66 -4.22 -1.27
N VAL A 256 -16.73 -3.66 -2.04
CA VAL A 256 -16.79 -2.27 -2.51
C VAL A 256 -16.66 -2.28 -4.03
N PRO A 257 -17.74 -2.00 -4.79
CA PRO A 257 -17.71 -2.09 -6.24
C PRO A 257 -16.84 -1.01 -6.87
N ASN A 258 -16.33 -1.28 -8.08
CA ASN A 258 -15.53 -0.35 -8.89
C ASN A 258 -14.24 0.12 -8.20
N VAL A 259 -13.46 -0.83 -7.67
CA VAL A 259 -12.20 -0.56 -6.98
C VAL A 259 -11.04 -1.32 -7.59
N VAL A 260 -10.00 -0.56 -7.97
CA VAL A 260 -8.61 -1.03 -7.99
C VAL A 260 -7.79 -0.22 -6.98
N PHE A 261 -7.21 -0.89 -5.99
CA PHE A 261 -6.45 -0.23 -4.91
C PHE A 261 -5.17 -1.00 -4.62
N SER A 262 -4.03 -0.33 -4.51
CA SER A 262 -2.75 -1.00 -4.28
C SER A 262 -2.07 -0.50 -3.02
N CYS A 263 -1.33 -1.40 -2.38
CA CYS A 263 -0.43 -1.08 -1.26
C CYS A 263 1.02 -1.51 -1.55
N GLY A 264 1.30 -2.07 -2.72
CA GLY A 264 2.55 -2.78 -2.96
C GLY A 264 2.89 -2.89 -4.44
N ASN A 265 4.13 -2.53 -4.74
CA ASN A 265 4.73 -2.68 -6.05
C ASN A 265 6.19 -3.10 -5.92
N VAL A 266 6.68 -3.86 -6.90
CA VAL A 266 8.10 -4.29 -6.97
C VAL A 266 8.57 -4.22 -8.42
N VAL A 267 9.88 -4.08 -8.60
CA VAL A 267 10.55 -4.22 -9.90
C VAL A 267 11.40 -5.49 -9.85
N ILE A 268 11.20 -6.39 -10.79
CA ILE A 268 11.96 -7.64 -10.93
C ILE A 268 12.54 -7.66 -12.34
N GLY A 269 13.86 -7.56 -12.46
CA GLY A 269 14.50 -7.39 -13.76
C GLY A 269 14.01 -6.11 -14.44
N ASP A 270 13.44 -6.26 -15.64
CA ASP A 270 12.88 -5.18 -16.45
C ASP A 270 11.37 -5.00 -16.29
N ARG A 271 10.73 -5.71 -15.36
CA ARG A 271 9.27 -5.71 -15.20
C ARG A 271 8.84 -5.10 -13.88
N PHE A 272 7.89 -4.19 -13.96
CA PHE A 272 7.19 -3.63 -12.82
C PHE A 272 5.93 -4.44 -12.52
N PHE A 273 5.75 -4.81 -11.26
CA PHE A 273 4.59 -5.53 -10.75
C PHE A 273 3.83 -4.64 -9.77
N LEU A 274 2.51 -4.57 -9.94
CA LEU A 274 1.59 -3.86 -9.07
C LEU A 274 0.57 -4.84 -8.51
N TYR A 275 0.63 -5.07 -7.20
CA TYR A 275 -0.33 -5.90 -6.48
C TYR A 275 -1.48 -5.04 -6.00
N TYR A 276 -2.70 -5.41 -6.35
CA TYR A 276 -3.88 -4.57 -6.12
C TYR A 276 -5.08 -5.37 -5.66
N GLY A 277 -5.85 -4.82 -4.72
CA GLY A 277 -7.18 -5.26 -4.36
C GLY A 277 -8.17 -4.98 -5.49
N GLY A 278 -8.95 -5.99 -5.86
CA GLY A 278 -10.13 -5.87 -6.71
C GLY A 278 -11.39 -5.85 -5.85
N ALA A 279 -12.18 -4.79 -5.98
CA ALA A 279 -13.48 -4.62 -5.31
C ALA A 279 -13.49 -4.86 -3.78
N ASP A 280 -12.38 -4.55 -3.10
CA ASP A 280 -12.13 -4.89 -1.68
C ASP A 280 -12.46 -6.35 -1.33
N SER A 281 -12.15 -7.30 -2.22
CA SER A 281 -12.54 -8.71 -2.04
C SER A 281 -11.44 -9.70 -2.40
N VAL A 282 -10.64 -9.41 -3.43
CA VAL A 282 -9.61 -10.31 -3.95
C VAL A 282 -8.29 -9.58 -4.18
N LEU A 283 -7.16 -10.31 -4.17
CA LEU A 283 -5.86 -9.76 -4.53
C LEU A 283 -5.52 -10.15 -5.97
N CYS A 284 -5.09 -9.17 -6.75
CA CYS A 284 -4.73 -9.27 -8.15
C CYS A 284 -3.31 -8.74 -8.38
N VAL A 285 -2.77 -9.01 -9.55
CA VAL A 285 -1.53 -8.42 -10.03
C VAL A 285 -1.66 -7.92 -11.47
N ALA A 286 -1.06 -6.77 -11.73
CA ALA A 286 -0.84 -6.26 -13.07
C ALA A 286 0.64 -5.97 -13.26
N SER A 287 1.14 -6.05 -14.50
CA SER A 287 2.52 -5.78 -14.81
C SER A 287 2.68 -4.93 -16.07
N ILE A 288 3.87 -4.37 -16.25
CA ILE A 288 4.30 -3.64 -17.44
C ILE A 288 5.83 -3.67 -17.48
N ASN A 289 6.43 -3.55 -18.67
CA ASN A 289 7.86 -3.29 -18.73
C ASN A 289 8.18 -1.97 -18.00
N PHE A 290 9.23 -1.96 -17.19
CA PHE A 290 9.54 -0.83 -16.34
C PHE A 290 9.99 0.39 -17.14
N ASN A 291 10.72 0.20 -18.24
CA ASN A 291 11.10 1.32 -19.12
C ASN A 291 9.88 1.93 -19.83
N GLU A 292 8.90 1.10 -20.22
CA GLU A 292 7.63 1.60 -20.76
C GLU A 292 6.84 2.40 -19.71
N LEU A 293 6.83 1.95 -18.46
CA LEU A 293 6.21 2.70 -17.36
C LEU A 293 6.89 4.05 -17.14
N LEU A 294 8.22 4.09 -17.15
CA LEU A 294 9.01 5.31 -17.03
C LEU A 294 8.75 6.27 -18.20
N ALA A 295 8.63 5.75 -19.42
CA ALA A 295 8.25 6.54 -20.59
C ALA A 295 6.89 7.26 -20.44
N LEU A 296 5.98 6.81 -19.56
CA LEU A 296 4.72 7.50 -19.28
C LEU A 296 4.91 8.79 -18.46
N VAL A 297 6.04 8.92 -17.74
CA VAL A 297 6.37 10.09 -16.92
C VAL A 297 7.45 10.98 -17.55
N HIS A 298 8.13 10.50 -18.60
CA HIS A 298 9.00 11.32 -19.44
C HIS A 298 8.18 12.19 -20.40
N LYS A 299 8.64 13.42 -20.60
CA LYS A 299 8.15 14.31 -21.66
C LYS A 299 9.10 14.28 -22.83
#